data_AF-A0A7W1BF82-F1
#
_entry.id   AF-A0A7W1BF82-F1
#
_cell.length_a   1.000
_cell.length_b   1.000
_cell.length_c   1.000
_cell.angle_alpha   90.00
_cell.angle_beta   90.00
_cell.angle_gamma   90.00
#
_symmetry.space_group_name_H-M   'P 1'
#
loop_
_entity.id
_entity.type
_entity.pdbx_description
1 polymer ?
#
loop_
_entity_poly.entity_id
_entity_poly.type
_entity_poly.pdbx_seq_one_letter_code
_entity_poly.pdbx_strand_id
1 'polypeptide(L)'
;MKPNDDSGRLPTADRPFRVLLLAGSNRRQYNCPGVDSKARALMLRLADQLPAEWEIDYEDLGNVYGRARIQSCNACVSTSMALCVWPCNCYEKDNGAEPDLMWDLDLYARLDLADAWAVIGPINWYGPPSNLKLMFDRLVCMNGGNPREDLIEHKNPELAMRLERAPEWEELSRNHLEGRTAAFFLYGDEGGDEIGADGRPKLLRHKEWFDPDAEPVE
;
A
#
# COMPACT_ATOMS: atom_id res chain seq x y z
N MET A 1 -18.99 -1.16 10.58
CA MET A 1 -18.84 -0.39 11.84
C MET A 1 -17.41 0.13 11.86
N LYS A 2 -17.13 1.37 12.28
CA LYS A 2 -15.73 1.80 12.38
C LYS A 2 -15.02 0.94 13.45
N PRO A 3 -13.81 0.43 13.19
CA PRO A 3 -13.06 -0.37 14.16
C PRO A 3 -12.71 0.47 15.39
N ASN A 4 -12.49 -0.18 16.54
CA ASN A 4 -12.17 0.49 17.81
C ASN A 4 -10.65 0.64 17.99
N ASP A 5 -10.07 1.81 17.75
CA ASP A 5 -8.61 1.98 17.82
C ASP A 5 -8.00 1.74 19.21
N ASP A 6 -8.81 1.78 20.28
CA ASP A 6 -8.34 1.38 21.62
C ASP A 6 -8.01 -0.12 21.72
N SER A 7 -8.51 -0.97 20.80
CA SER A 7 -8.16 -2.39 20.70
C SER A 7 -6.66 -2.61 20.46
N GLY A 8 -5.94 -1.63 19.89
CA GLY A 8 -4.48 -1.67 19.74
C GLY A 8 -3.71 -1.59 21.06
N ARG A 9 -4.37 -1.20 22.16
CA ARG A 9 -3.76 -1.16 23.50
C ARG A 9 -3.88 -2.48 24.26
N LEU A 10 -4.67 -3.42 23.75
CA LEU A 10 -4.84 -4.74 24.34
C LEU A 10 -3.69 -5.67 23.91
N PRO A 11 -3.34 -6.70 24.70
CA PRO A 11 -2.45 -7.76 24.24
C PRO A 11 -2.97 -8.39 22.95
N THR A 12 -2.07 -8.82 22.05
CA THR A 12 -2.43 -9.40 20.75
C THR A 12 -3.39 -10.60 20.87
N ALA A 13 -3.29 -11.38 21.95
CA ALA A 13 -4.17 -12.52 22.19
C ALA A 13 -5.60 -12.13 22.61
N ASP A 14 -5.79 -10.91 23.12
CA ASP A 14 -7.03 -10.45 23.74
C ASP A 14 -7.78 -9.43 22.86
N ARG A 15 -7.12 -8.88 21.83
CA ARG A 15 -7.75 -7.96 20.89
C ARG A 15 -8.53 -8.70 19.80
N PRO A 16 -9.63 -8.13 19.28
CA PRO A 16 -10.31 -8.68 18.11
C PRO A 16 -9.35 -8.76 16.91
N PHE A 17 -9.57 -9.78 16.07
CA PHE A 17 -8.86 -9.87 14.80
C PHE A 17 -9.29 -8.71 13.90
N ARG A 18 -8.33 -7.92 13.41
CA ARG A 18 -8.57 -6.72 12.62
C ARG A 18 -8.13 -6.93 11.18
N VAL A 19 -9.01 -6.61 10.24
CA VAL A 19 -8.73 -6.65 8.80
C VAL A 19 -8.88 -5.26 8.20
N LEU A 20 -7.89 -4.82 7.43
CA LEU A 20 -7.96 -3.60 6.62
C LEU A 20 -8.20 -3.94 5.15
N LEU A 21 -9.33 -3.50 4.60
CA LEU A 21 -9.67 -3.67 3.19
C LEU A 21 -9.37 -2.38 2.41
N LEU A 22 -8.63 -2.48 1.32
CA LEU A 22 -8.19 -1.33 0.54
C LEU A 22 -8.68 -1.44 -0.89
N ALA A 23 -9.50 -0.49 -1.34
CA ALA A 23 -9.82 -0.32 -2.75
C ALA A 23 -8.77 0.59 -3.42
N GLY A 24 -7.98 0.02 -4.32
CA GLY A 24 -6.85 0.66 -5.01
C GLY A 24 -7.18 1.23 -6.40
N SER A 25 -8.45 1.49 -6.73
CA SER A 25 -8.80 2.11 -8.02
C SER A 25 -8.45 3.60 -8.01
N ASN A 26 -7.97 4.15 -9.13
CA ASN A 26 -7.74 5.59 -9.30
C ASN A 26 -9.01 6.43 -9.49
N ARG A 27 -10.17 5.79 -9.72
CA ARG A 27 -11.46 6.50 -9.84
C ARG A 27 -11.79 7.21 -8.54
N ARG A 28 -12.09 8.51 -8.63
CA ARG A 28 -12.58 9.28 -7.48
C ARG A 28 -14.07 9.52 -7.59
N GLN A 29 -14.73 9.56 -6.44
CA GLN A 29 -16.13 9.95 -6.38
C GLN A 29 -16.29 11.41 -6.83
N TYR A 30 -17.33 11.69 -7.62
CA TYR A 30 -17.71 13.02 -8.13
C TYR A 30 -16.83 13.68 -9.21
N ASN A 31 -15.80 13.00 -9.74
CA ASN A 31 -15.06 13.50 -10.93
C ASN A 31 -14.96 12.51 -12.09
N CYS A 32 -15.38 11.26 -11.89
CA CYS A 32 -15.30 10.20 -12.90
C CYS A 32 -16.71 9.75 -13.33
N PRO A 33 -16.97 9.60 -14.64
CA PRO A 33 -18.21 8.99 -15.12
C PRO A 33 -18.43 7.61 -14.51
N GLY A 34 -19.59 7.39 -13.89
CA GLY A 34 -19.92 6.13 -13.23
C GLY A 34 -19.38 5.96 -11.81
N VAL A 35 -18.97 7.05 -11.13
CA VAL A 35 -18.76 7.29 -9.68
C VAL A 35 -18.08 6.19 -8.85
N ASP A 36 -18.63 4.97 -8.80
CA ASP A 36 -18.11 3.85 -8.02
C ASP A 36 -17.20 2.94 -8.84
N SER A 37 -16.06 2.56 -8.26
CA SER A 37 -15.14 1.61 -8.88
C SER A 37 -15.56 0.16 -8.62
N LYS A 38 -15.20 -0.76 -9.53
CA LYS A 38 -15.30 -2.21 -9.27
C LYS A 38 -14.58 -2.59 -7.97
N ALA A 39 -13.41 -2.01 -7.70
CA ALA A 39 -12.66 -2.21 -6.46
C ALA A 39 -13.46 -1.83 -5.21
N ARG A 40 -14.09 -0.65 -5.18
CA ARG A 40 -14.94 -0.22 -4.06
C ARG A 40 -16.11 -1.16 -3.85
N ALA A 41 -16.79 -1.55 -4.92
CA ALA A 41 -17.92 -2.48 -4.85
C ALA A 41 -17.50 -3.86 -4.29
N LEU A 42 -16.35 -4.39 -4.76
CA LEU A 42 -15.80 -5.66 -4.27
C LEU A 42 -15.34 -5.56 -2.80
N MET A 43 -14.72 -4.46 -2.41
CA MET A 43 -14.30 -4.19 -1.03
C MET A 43 -15.49 -4.20 -0.06
N LEU A 44 -16.57 -3.50 -0.39
CA LEU A 44 -17.77 -3.48 0.45
C LEU A 44 -18.44 -4.87 0.52
N ARG A 45 -18.49 -5.60 -0.60
CA ARG A 45 -18.99 -6.99 -0.60
C ARG A 45 -18.13 -7.92 0.24
N LEU A 46 -16.81 -7.76 0.21
CA LEU A 46 -15.91 -8.54 1.07
C LEU A 46 -16.16 -8.19 2.53
N ALA A 47 -16.26 -6.91 2.87
CA ALA A 47 -16.58 -6.45 4.23
C ALA A 47 -17.86 -7.12 4.77
N ASP A 48 -18.92 -7.19 3.96
CA ASP A 48 -20.20 -7.79 4.36
C ASP A 48 -20.15 -9.32 4.55
N GLN A 49 -19.12 -9.99 4.03
CA GLN A 49 -18.94 -11.45 4.10
C GLN A 49 -17.95 -11.89 5.19
N LEU A 50 -17.22 -10.95 5.78
CA LEU A 50 -16.28 -11.26 6.86
C LEU A 50 -17.02 -11.54 8.18
N PRO A 51 -16.44 -12.34 9.09
CA PRO A 51 -17.02 -12.62 10.39
C PRO A 51 -17.35 -11.34 11.18
N ALA A 52 -18.52 -11.31 11.81
CA ALA A 52 -19.04 -10.10 12.47
C ALA A 52 -18.28 -9.74 13.76
N GLU A 53 -17.58 -10.71 14.35
CA GLU A 53 -16.70 -10.54 15.51
C GLU A 53 -15.34 -9.91 15.16
N TRP A 54 -15.00 -9.82 13.87
CA TRP A 54 -13.77 -9.15 13.43
C TRP A 54 -13.96 -7.64 13.40
N GLU A 55 -12.86 -6.93 13.63
CA GLU A 55 -12.79 -5.50 13.38
C GLU A 55 -12.49 -5.27 11.90
N ILE A 56 -13.50 -4.81 11.16
CA ILE A 56 -13.39 -4.58 9.73
C ILE A 56 -13.17 -3.09 9.48
N ASP A 57 -11.94 -2.75 9.11
CA ASP A 57 -11.57 -1.45 8.58
C ASP A 57 -11.59 -1.46 7.06
N TYR A 58 -11.94 -0.36 6.41
CA TYR A 58 -11.81 -0.24 4.97
C TYR A 58 -11.55 1.19 4.50
N GLU A 59 -10.82 1.33 3.40
CA GLU A 59 -10.54 2.61 2.76
C GLU A 59 -10.55 2.49 1.23
N ASP A 60 -11.12 3.51 0.59
CA ASP A 60 -11.05 3.68 -0.86
C ASP A 60 -9.96 4.71 -1.17
N LEU A 61 -8.79 4.25 -1.62
CA LEU A 61 -7.66 5.10 -1.97
C LEU A 61 -7.95 6.00 -3.18
N GLY A 62 -8.95 5.64 -3.99
CA GLY A 62 -9.47 6.51 -5.05
C GLY A 62 -10.14 7.76 -4.48
N ASN A 63 -10.70 7.63 -3.27
CA ASN A 63 -11.22 8.68 -2.42
C ASN A 63 -12.26 9.61 -3.09
N VAL A 64 -12.62 10.69 -2.38
CA VAL A 64 -13.55 11.70 -2.87
C VAL A 64 -12.78 12.77 -3.64
N TYR A 65 -13.35 13.27 -4.75
CA TYR A 65 -12.77 14.40 -5.48
C TYR A 65 -12.42 15.57 -4.53
N GLY A 66 -11.25 16.16 -4.74
CA GLY A 66 -10.73 17.24 -3.90
C GLY A 66 -9.94 16.80 -2.66
N ARG A 67 -9.99 15.52 -2.25
CA ARG A 67 -9.08 15.01 -1.22
C ARG A 67 -7.64 14.95 -1.70
N ALA A 68 -6.71 14.97 -0.76
CA ALA A 68 -5.28 14.83 -0.99
C ALA A 68 -4.95 13.62 -1.89
N ARG A 69 -3.79 13.69 -2.54
CA ARG A 69 -3.17 12.55 -3.22
C ARG A 69 -2.21 11.88 -2.23
N ILE A 70 -1.88 10.62 -2.48
CA ILE A 70 -0.75 10.01 -1.79
C ILE A 70 0.51 10.63 -2.39
N GLN A 71 1.36 11.17 -1.56
CA GLN A 71 2.64 11.71 -1.99
C GLN A 71 3.65 10.57 -2.22
N SER A 72 4.58 10.77 -3.16
CA SER A 72 5.57 9.76 -3.53
C SER A 72 6.57 9.46 -2.40
N CYS A 73 7.22 8.30 -2.46
CA CYS A 73 8.33 8.04 -1.56
C CYS A 73 9.55 8.87 -1.96
N ASN A 74 10.19 9.53 -0.98
CA ASN A 74 11.47 10.25 -1.19
C ASN A 74 12.69 9.30 -1.22
N ALA A 75 12.47 7.98 -1.14
CA ALA A 75 13.50 6.95 -1.22
C ALA A 75 14.66 7.12 -0.22
N CYS A 76 14.36 7.43 1.06
CA CYS A 76 15.39 7.59 2.10
C CYS A 76 16.30 6.36 2.26
N VAL A 77 15.75 5.16 2.01
CA VAL A 77 16.50 3.89 1.95
C VAL A 77 17.69 3.93 0.98
N SER A 78 17.61 4.69 -0.11
CA SER A 78 18.71 4.85 -1.07
C SER A 78 19.92 5.58 -0.48
N THR A 79 19.80 6.15 0.72
CA THR A 79 20.93 6.68 1.51
C THR A 79 21.30 5.73 2.65
N SER A 80 20.30 5.31 3.44
CA SER A 80 20.48 4.45 4.60
C SER A 80 19.14 3.87 5.04
N MET A 81 19.08 2.60 5.43
CA MET A 81 17.85 2.03 6.03
C MET A 81 17.46 2.76 7.31
N ALA A 82 18.43 3.25 8.08
CA ALA A 82 18.18 4.00 9.31
C ALA A 82 17.55 5.38 9.09
N LEU A 83 17.68 5.94 7.88
CA LEU A 83 17.03 7.21 7.48
C LEU A 83 15.55 7.02 7.11
N CYS A 84 15.17 5.78 6.77
CA CYS A 84 13.82 5.39 6.43
C CYS A 84 13.06 5.02 7.71
N VAL A 85 12.41 6.00 8.34
CA VAL A 85 11.71 5.83 9.62
C VAL A 85 10.36 5.13 9.43
N TRP A 86 9.98 4.28 10.38
CA TRP A 86 8.63 3.73 10.51
C TRP A 86 7.92 4.31 11.76
N PRO A 87 6.75 4.96 11.62
CA PRO A 87 6.08 5.35 10.37
C PRO A 87 6.87 6.41 9.58
N CYS A 88 6.56 6.57 8.28
CA CYS A 88 7.35 7.45 7.41
C CYS A 88 7.17 8.94 7.74
N ASN A 89 8.25 9.58 8.19
CA ASN A 89 8.34 10.99 8.58
C ASN A 89 8.70 11.97 7.44
N CYS A 90 8.54 11.58 6.16
CA CYS A 90 8.79 12.51 5.04
C CYS A 90 7.65 13.51 4.79
N TYR A 91 6.47 13.20 5.31
CA TYR A 91 5.27 14.04 5.24
C TYR A 91 4.61 14.02 6.62
N GLU A 92 3.61 14.86 6.82
CA GLU A 92 2.88 14.98 8.06
C GLU A 92 1.39 15.22 7.81
N LYS A 93 0.59 15.01 8.84
CA LYS A 93 -0.86 15.19 8.80
C LYS A 93 -1.22 16.67 8.71
N ASP A 94 -2.29 16.99 7.97
CA ASP A 94 -2.84 18.35 7.85
C ASP A 94 -1.84 19.40 7.31
N ASN A 95 -0.83 18.97 6.54
CA ASN A 95 0.13 19.89 5.93
C ASN A 95 -0.50 20.63 4.73
N GLY A 96 -0.58 21.95 4.82
CA GLY A 96 -1.18 22.79 3.77
C GLY A 96 -0.32 22.96 2.51
N ALA A 97 1.00 22.80 2.61
CA ALA A 97 1.93 22.92 1.47
C ALA A 97 2.13 21.60 0.74
N GLU A 98 2.17 20.49 1.48
CA GLU A 98 2.39 19.13 1.01
C GLU A 98 1.32 18.17 1.57
N PRO A 99 0.04 18.34 1.18
CA PRO A 99 -1.03 17.49 1.67
C PRO A 99 -0.79 16.03 1.27
N ASP A 100 -0.94 15.10 2.21
CA ASP A 100 -0.68 13.67 2.00
C ASP A 100 -1.84 12.81 2.51
N LEU A 101 -2.42 12.04 1.59
CA LEU A 101 -3.58 11.21 1.89
C LEU A 101 -3.29 10.12 2.94
N MET A 102 -2.08 9.56 2.99
CA MET A 102 -1.78 8.50 3.96
C MET A 102 -1.79 9.04 5.38
N TRP A 103 -1.17 10.20 5.60
CA TRP A 103 -1.20 10.86 6.92
C TRP A 103 -2.58 11.40 7.29
N ASP A 104 -3.29 12.03 6.34
CA ASP A 104 -4.63 12.58 6.59
C ASP A 104 -5.65 11.49 6.99
N LEU A 105 -5.42 10.24 6.55
CA LEU A 105 -6.26 9.07 6.87
C LEU A 105 -5.73 8.22 8.03
N ASP A 106 -4.65 8.64 8.69
CA ASP A 106 -3.94 7.85 9.71
C ASP A 106 -3.56 6.44 9.20
N LEU A 107 -3.26 6.30 7.91
CA LEU A 107 -3.18 5.01 7.23
C LEU A 107 -2.00 4.14 7.73
N TYR A 108 -0.88 4.75 8.14
CA TYR A 108 0.22 3.99 8.75
C TYR A 108 -0.22 3.27 10.03
N ALA A 109 -0.96 3.96 10.91
CA ALA A 109 -1.48 3.37 12.13
C ALA A 109 -2.54 2.30 11.84
N ARG A 110 -3.41 2.54 10.86
CA ARG A 110 -4.43 1.55 10.43
C ARG A 110 -3.80 0.27 9.88
N LEU A 111 -2.74 0.41 9.08
CA LEU A 111 -1.95 -0.72 8.57
C LEU A 111 -1.25 -1.48 9.69
N ASP A 112 -0.68 -0.77 10.66
CA ASP A 112 0.00 -1.37 11.83
C ASP A 112 -0.97 -2.07 12.79
N LEU A 113 -2.19 -1.57 12.95
CA LEU A 113 -3.17 -2.21 13.82
C LEU A 113 -3.78 -3.47 13.20
N ALA A 114 -3.88 -3.54 11.87
CA ALA A 114 -4.51 -4.66 11.17
C ALA A 114 -3.63 -5.93 11.15
N ASP A 115 -4.22 -7.07 11.53
CA ASP A 115 -3.60 -8.39 11.46
C ASP A 115 -3.52 -8.91 10.01
N ALA A 116 -4.53 -8.54 9.20
CA ALA A 116 -4.57 -8.89 7.80
C ALA A 116 -4.98 -7.70 6.92
N TRP A 117 -4.46 -7.68 5.70
CA TRP A 117 -4.81 -6.70 4.68
C TRP A 117 -5.42 -7.38 3.47
N ALA A 118 -6.48 -6.81 2.91
CA ALA A 118 -7.00 -7.20 1.61
C ALA A 118 -6.89 -6.02 0.65
N VAL A 119 -6.08 -6.17 -0.38
CA VAL A 119 -5.83 -5.12 -1.38
C VAL A 119 -6.55 -5.48 -2.65
N ILE A 120 -7.50 -4.63 -3.07
CA ILE A 120 -8.39 -4.88 -4.19
C ILE A 120 -8.19 -3.78 -5.22
N GLY A 121 -7.69 -4.12 -6.42
CA GLY A 121 -7.31 -3.09 -7.38
C GLY A 121 -7.37 -3.55 -8.84
N PRO A 122 -7.59 -2.62 -9.78
CA PRO A 122 -7.46 -2.92 -11.20
C PRO A 122 -5.99 -3.18 -11.58
N ILE A 123 -5.77 -3.88 -12.69
CA ILE A 123 -4.48 -3.89 -13.40
C ILE A 123 -4.51 -2.76 -14.43
N ASN A 124 -3.58 -1.81 -14.30
CA ASN A 124 -3.40 -0.70 -15.22
C ASN A 124 -2.05 -0.89 -15.94
N TRP A 125 -2.09 -1.21 -17.24
CA TRP A 125 -0.88 -1.37 -18.05
C TRP A 125 0.13 -2.34 -17.44
N TYR A 126 -0.32 -3.56 -17.14
CA TYR A 126 0.48 -4.63 -16.54
C TYR A 126 1.06 -4.33 -15.14
N GLY A 127 0.60 -3.26 -14.50
CA GLY A 127 1.04 -2.88 -13.16
C GLY A 127 -0.11 -2.50 -12.23
N PRO A 128 0.20 -2.29 -10.94
CA PRO A 128 -0.78 -1.75 -10.00
C PRO A 128 -1.15 -0.30 -10.39
N PRO A 129 -2.34 0.18 -10.00
CA PRO A 129 -2.72 1.57 -10.20
C PRO A 129 -1.79 2.50 -9.42
N SER A 130 -1.62 3.72 -9.92
CA SER A 130 -0.66 4.67 -9.36
C SER A 130 -0.87 4.99 -7.88
N ASN A 131 -2.11 5.13 -7.41
CA ASN A 131 -2.36 5.34 -5.96
C ASN A 131 -1.92 4.14 -5.12
N LEU A 132 -2.17 2.92 -5.59
CA LEU A 132 -1.76 1.71 -4.90
C LEU A 132 -0.24 1.55 -4.91
N LYS A 133 0.41 1.85 -6.05
CA LYS A 133 1.88 1.87 -6.14
C LYS A 133 2.50 2.90 -5.20
N LEU A 134 1.94 4.10 -5.15
CA LEU A 134 2.38 5.16 -4.24
C LEU A 134 2.26 4.71 -2.78
N MET A 135 1.14 4.09 -2.39
CA MET A 135 1.00 3.52 -1.04
C MET A 135 2.11 2.50 -0.75
N PHE A 136 2.34 1.53 -1.63
CA PHE A 136 3.38 0.52 -1.42
C PHE A 136 4.80 1.11 -1.38
N ASP A 137 5.10 2.09 -2.22
CA ASP A 137 6.41 2.79 -2.21
C ASP A 137 6.64 3.50 -0.86
N ARG A 138 5.57 3.97 -0.24
CA ARG A 138 5.59 4.60 1.09
C ARG A 138 5.69 3.61 2.24
N LEU A 139 5.44 2.32 2.01
CA LEU A 139 5.57 1.24 3.01
C LEU A 139 6.94 0.56 2.99
N VAL A 140 7.89 1.03 2.17
CA VAL A 140 9.26 0.48 2.18
C VAL A 140 9.91 0.56 3.57
N CYS A 141 9.58 1.58 4.37
CA CYS A 141 10.04 1.71 5.75
C CYS A 141 9.48 0.64 6.69
N MET A 142 8.37 0.00 6.34
CA MET A 142 7.81 -1.07 7.18
C MET A 142 8.71 -2.31 7.18
N ASN A 143 9.56 -2.47 6.17
CA ASN A 143 10.55 -3.53 6.07
C ASN A 143 11.92 -3.08 6.64
N GLY A 144 12.06 -3.03 7.97
CA GLY A 144 13.34 -2.73 8.60
C GLY A 144 13.64 -1.25 8.84
N GLY A 145 12.67 -0.36 8.62
CA GLY A 145 12.83 1.06 8.87
C GLY A 145 13.03 1.39 10.35
N ASN A 146 13.71 2.51 10.60
CA ASN A 146 14.10 2.94 11.93
C ASN A 146 12.86 3.29 12.79
N PRO A 147 12.65 2.64 13.95
CA PRO A 147 11.54 2.97 14.86
C PRO A 147 11.85 4.17 15.78
N ARG A 148 13.07 4.71 15.73
CA ARG A 148 13.59 5.73 16.64
C ARG A 148 14.21 6.90 15.88
N GLU A 149 13.33 7.77 15.38
CA GLU A 149 13.70 8.99 14.67
C GLU A 149 14.63 9.91 15.47
N ASP A 150 14.49 9.93 16.80
CA ASP A 150 15.29 10.76 17.70
C ASP A 150 16.79 10.42 17.65
N LEU A 151 17.16 9.18 17.30
CA LEU A 151 18.56 8.76 17.17
C LEU A 151 19.29 9.40 15.99
N ILE A 152 18.54 9.96 15.04
CA ILE A 152 19.09 10.58 13.84
C ILE A 152 18.75 12.07 13.75
N GLU A 153 18.18 12.69 14.79
CA GLU A 153 17.79 14.12 14.76
C GLU A 153 16.96 14.47 13.51
N HIS A 154 15.90 13.68 13.24
CA HIS A 154 15.13 13.74 11.99
C HIS A 154 16.00 13.37 10.77
N LYS A 155 15.74 13.88 9.57
CA LYS A 155 16.38 13.50 8.29
C LYS A 155 17.88 13.84 8.16
N ASN A 156 18.69 13.65 9.21
CA ASN A 156 20.15 13.78 9.17
C ASN A 156 20.79 12.52 8.55
N PRO A 157 21.39 12.60 7.35
CA PRO A 157 21.95 11.44 6.68
C PRO A 157 23.23 10.93 7.36
N GLU A 158 24.06 11.81 7.94
CA GLU A 158 25.31 11.40 8.60
C GLU A 158 25.06 10.58 9.87
N LEU A 159 24.05 10.94 10.65
CA LEU A 159 23.66 10.16 11.83
C LEU A 159 23.01 8.85 11.44
N ALA A 160 22.14 8.83 10.41
CA ALA A 160 21.52 7.61 9.92
C ALA A 160 22.54 6.60 9.40
N MET A 161 23.47 7.01 8.53
CA MET A 161 24.54 6.13 8.02
C MET A 161 25.44 5.60 9.14
N ARG A 162 25.62 6.37 10.22
CA ARG A 162 26.37 5.93 11.40
C ARG A 162 25.59 4.90 12.20
N LEU A 163 24.30 5.15 12.42
CA LEU A 163 23.40 4.23 13.13
C LEU A 163 23.30 2.88 12.41
N GLU A 164 23.10 2.86 11.09
CA GLU A 164 23.00 1.61 10.31
C GLU A 164 24.27 0.75 10.36
N ARG A 165 25.44 1.34 10.62
CA ARG A 165 26.71 0.62 10.77
C ARG A 165 27.00 0.21 12.22
N ALA A 166 26.19 0.66 13.18
CA ALA A 166 26.37 0.35 14.58
C ALA A 166 25.80 -1.05 14.90
N PRO A 167 26.42 -1.83 15.80
CA PRO A 167 25.92 -3.16 16.18
C PRO A 167 24.46 -3.14 16.66
N GLU A 168 24.04 -2.07 17.33
CA GLU A 168 22.69 -1.91 17.86
C GLU A 168 21.62 -1.84 16.76
N TRP A 169 22.01 -1.57 15.51
CA TRP A 169 21.08 -1.55 14.39
C TRP A 169 20.42 -2.90 14.14
N GLU A 170 21.13 -4.01 14.36
CA GLU A 170 20.57 -5.36 14.17
C GLU A 170 19.40 -5.64 15.14
N GLU A 171 19.41 -5.03 16.32
CA GLU A 171 18.32 -5.18 17.30
C GLU A 171 17.16 -4.20 17.04
N LEU A 172 17.48 -3.00 16.52
CA LEU A 172 16.54 -1.92 16.23
C LEU A 172 15.76 -2.13 14.93
N SER A 173 16.45 -2.58 13.88
CA SER A 173 15.87 -2.81 12.55
C SER A 173 15.08 -4.10 12.56
N ARG A 174 13.75 -3.96 12.62
CA ARG A 174 12.83 -5.10 12.61
C ARG A 174 11.88 -4.99 11.44
N ASN A 175 11.43 -6.14 10.97
CA ASN A 175 10.37 -6.18 9.97
C ASN A 175 9.03 -5.91 10.68
N HIS A 176 8.48 -4.71 10.50
CA HIS A 176 7.21 -4.30 11.12
C HIS A 176 5.99 -5.01 10.48
N LEU A 177 6.22 -5.80 9.42
CA LEU A 177 5.23 -6.69 8.80
C LEU A 177 5.13 -8.05 9.51
N GLU A 178 6.03 -8.36 10.44
CA GLU A 178 6.07 -9.68 11.08
C GLU A 178 4.72 -10.05 11.70
N GLY A 179 4.24 -11.26 11.41
CA GLY A 179 2.96 -11.77 11.89
C GLY A 179 1.73 -11.32 11.09
N ARG A 180 1.88 -10.45 10.07
CA ARG A 180 0.77 -9.99 9.23
C ARG A 180 0.53 -10.87 8.02
N THR A 181 -0.71 -10.90 7.53
CA THR A 181 -1.09 -11.59 6.29
C THR A 181 -1.68 -10.61 5.28
N ALA A 182 -1.40 -10.80 3.99
CA ALA A 182 -1.99 -9.99 2.93
C ALA A 182 -2.64 -10.85 1.85
N ALA A 183 -3.78 -10.40 1.33
CA ALA A 183 -4.45 -10.96 0.17
C ALA A 183 -4.61 -9.90 -0.91
N PHE A 184 -4.45 -10.29 -2.17
CA PHE A 184 -4.53 -9.42 -3.33
C PHE A 184 -5.64 -9.89 -4.27
N PHE A 185 -6.60 -9.02 -4.55
CA PHE A 185 -7.72 -9.27 -5.46
C PHE A 185 -7.59 -8.34 -6.65
N LEU A 186 -7.07 -8.89 -7.76
CA LEU A 186 -6.76 -8.12 -8.96
C LEU A 186 -7.80 -8.37 -10.04
N TYR A 187 -8.14 -7.33 -10.81
CA TYR A 187 -9.00 -7.46 -11.97
C TYR A 187 -8.48 -6.59 -13.12
N GLY A 188 -8.51 -7.10 -14.34
CA GLY A 188 -8.11 -6.34 -15.53
C GLY A 188 -9.02 -6.70 -16.69
N ASP A 189 -9.16 -5.78 -17.64
CA ASP A 189 -9.71 -6.11 -18.94
C ASP A 189 -8.53 -6.62 -19.77
N GLU A 190 -8.39 -7.95 -19.79
CA GLU A 190 -7.34 -8.71 -20.47
C GLU A 190 -5.90 -8.52 -19.96
N GLY A 191 -5.52 -7.46 -19.23
CA GLY A 191 -4.13 -7.19 -18.80
C GLY A 191 -3.52 -8.19 -17.81
N GLY A 192 -3.23 -9.40 -18.27
CA GLY A 192 -2.72 -10.57 -17.55
C GLY A 192 -3.24 -11.92 -18.11
N ASP A 193 -4.28 -11.91 -18.93
CA ASP A 193 -4.83 -13.08 -19.66
C ASP A 193 -5.16 -12.72 -21.12
N GLU A 194 -4.49 -11.73 -21.69
CA GLU A 194 -4.60 -11.34 -23.09
C GLU A 194 -3.82 -12.31 -23.97
N ILE A 195 -2.79 -12.96 -23.44
CA ILE A 195 -1.93 -13.87 -24.20
C ILE A 195 -2.68 -15.17 -24.51
N GLY A 196 -2.76 -15.50 -25.80
CA GLY A 196 -3.35 -16.73 -26.30
C GLY A 196 -2.37 -17.90 -26.25
N ALA A 197 -2.87 -19.10 -26.57
CA ALA A 197 -2.05 -20.31 -26.61
C ALA A 197 -0.91 -20.26 -27.65
N ASP A 198 -0.98 -19.34 -28.62
CA ASP A 198 0.05 -19.10 -29.63
C ASP A 198 1.11 -18.07 -29.19
N GLY A 199 1.13 -17.70 -27.90
CA GLY A 199 2.11 -16.75 -27.33
C GLY A 199 1.88 -15.29 -27.71
N ARG A 200 0.76 -14.97 -28.39
CA ARG A 200 0.42 -13.62 -28.85
C ARG A 200 -0.86 -13.12 -28.19
N PRO A 201 -1.06 -11.80 -28.03
CA PRO A 201 -2.33 -11.27 -27.56
C PRO A 201 -3.51 -11.71 -28.44
N LYS A 202 -4.62 -12.09 -27.81
CA LYS A 202 -5.87 -12.59 -28.41
C LYS A 202 -6.47 -11.55 -29.37
N LEU A 203 -6.44 -10.27 -28.99
CA LEU A 203 -7.02 -9.15 -29.74
C LEU A 203 -6.03 -8.44 -30.68
N LEU A 204 -5.30 -9.20 -31.49
CA LEU A 204 -4.47 -8.64 -32.57
C LEU A 204 -5.10 -8.88 -33.94
N ARG A 205 -5.20 -7.81 -34.75
CA ARG A 205 -5.58 -7.92 -36.16
C ARG A 205 -4.46 -8.51 -37.02
N HIS A 206 -3.21 -8.18 -36.68
CA HIS A 206 -2.02 -8.54 -37.44
C HIS A 206 -1.07 -9.35 -36.55
N LYS A 207 -1.48 -10.58 -36.19
CA LYS A 207 -0.68 -11.49 -35.35
C LYS A 207 0.69 -11.79 -35.96
N GLU A 208 0.77 -11.78 -37.29
CA GLU A 208 1.97 -12.03 -38.10
C GLU A 208 3.07 -10.97 -37.92
N TRP A 209 2.77 -9.80 -37.34
CA TRP A 209 3.80 -8.78 -37.04
C TRP A 209 4.59 -9.09 -35.78
N PHE A 210 4.17 -10.09 -35.01
CA PHE A 210 4.78 -10.48 -33.75
C PHE A 210 5.26 -11.92 -33.87
N ASP A 211 6.51 -12.14 -33.52
CA ASP A 211 7.10 -13.48 -33.42
C ASP A 211 7.42 -13.75 -31.96
N PRO A 212 6.59 -14.52 -31.23
CA PRO A 212 6.80 -14.83 -29.82
C PRO A 212 8.18 -15.45 -29.55
N ASP A 213 8.73 -16.20 -30.51
CA ASP A 213 10.04 -16.84 -30.37
C ASP A 213 11.20 -15.83 -30.50
N ALA A 214 10.93 -14.66 -31.09
CA ALA A 214 11.88 -13.56 -31.24
C ALA A 214 11.68 -12.43 -30.21
N GLU A 215 10.62 -12.49 -29.40
CA GLU A 215 10.46 -11.57 -28.29
C GLU A 215 11.58 -11.81 -27.27
N PRO A 216 12.19 -10.74 -26.71
CA PRO A 216 13.16 -10.91 -25.64
C PRO A 216 12.45 -11.57 -24.47
N VAL A 217 12.77 -12.84 -24.24
CA VAL A 217 12.33 -13.58 -23.06
C VAL A 217 12.90 -12.85 -21.83
N GLU A 218 12.04 -12.51 -20.87
CA GLU A 218 12.47 -12.13 -19.53
C GLU A 218 13.03 -13.35 -18.77
#